data_AF-A0A150S5N5-F1
#
_entry.id   AF-A0A150S5N5-F1
#
_cell.length_a   1.000
_cell.length_b   1.000
_cell.length_c   1.000
_cell.angle_alpha   90.00
_cell.angle_beta   90.00
_cell.angle_gamma   90.00
#
_symmetry.space_group_name_H-M   'P 1'
#
loop_
_entity.id
_entity.type
_entity.pdbx_description
1 polymer ?
#
loop_
_entity_poly.entity_id
_entity_poly.type
_entity_poly.pdbx_seq_one_letter_code
_entity_poly.pdbx_strand_id
1 'polypeptide(L)'
;MAFTSAEATQIRHFLGYPQVYRQSNPRLESAILIVGNDPDATALVQGLLAKIEAVRTEIQGTALASAGLKSLDKGDVELYPDNQQTRGMKAIGRTHVAELSVIMGVPIANDIFGTQGYSGDYWKAQNARPTLTGLG
;
A
#
# COMPACT_ATOMS: atom_id res chain seq x y z
N MET A 1 -6.27 9.94 -19.04
CA MET A 1 -5.54 11.14 -18.56
C MET A 1 -4.40 10.61 -17.73
N ALA A 2 -3.14 10.94 -18.05
CA ALA A 2 -2.01 10.34 -17.34
C ALA A 2 -2.02 10.68 -15.83
N PHE A 3 -1.59 9.73 -15.00
CA PHE A 3 -1.37 9.98 -13.58
C PHE A 3 -0.37 11.11 -13.37
N THR A 4 -0.65 11.95 -12.38
CA THR A 4 0.30 12.92 -11.86
C THR A 4 1.51 12.24 -11.21
N SER A 5 2.60 12.99 -11.03
CA SER A 5 3.79 12.49 -10.34
C SER A 5 3.47 12.07 -8.88
N ALA A 6 2.53 12.76 -8.24
CA ALA A 6 2.06 12.45 -6.90
C ALA A 6 1.27 11.13 -6.85
N GLU A 7 0.32 10.93 -7.76
CA GLU A 7 -0.45 9.68 -7.84
C GLU A 7 0.46 8.49 -8.18
N ALA A 8 1.38 8.66 -9.13
CA ALA A 8 2.36 7.62 -9.43
C ALA A 8 3.23 7.29 -8.20
N THR A 9 3.56 8.27 -7.36
CA THR A 9 4.28 8.07 -6.11
C THR A 9 3.43 7.30 -5.10
N GLN A 10 2.15 7.64 -4.96
CA GLN A 10 1.22 6.91 -4.09
C GLN A 10 1.02 5.47 -4.53
N ILE A 11 0.87 5.21 -5.83
CA ILE A 11 0.75 3.85 -6.37
C ILE A 11 1.98 3.00 -5.99
N ARG A 12 3.19 3.54 -6.20
CA ARG A 12 4.43 2.86 -5.80
C ARG A 12 4.46 2.60 -4.30
N HIS A 13 4.12 3.63 -3.51
CA HIS A 13 4.11 3.54 -2.06
C HIS A 13 3.17 2.43 -1.58
N PHE A 14 1.90 2.45 -1.97
CA PHE A 14 0.89 1.50 -1.50
C PHE A 14 1.13 0.07 -1.97
N LEU A 15 1.70 -0.12 -3.16
CA LEU A 15 2.13 -1.44 -3.62
C LEU A 15 3.46 -1.89 -2.98
N GLY A 16 4.09 -1.05 -2.15
CA GLY A 16 5.28 -1.39 -1.38
C GLY A 16 6.59 -1.33 -2.16
N TYR A 17 6.62 -0.61 -3.29
CA TYR A 17 7.82 -0.45 -4.12
C TYR A 17 8.67 0.75 -3.66
N PRO A 18 9.99 0.55 -3.48
CA PRO A 18 10.88 1.61 -3.00
C PRO A 18 11.07 2.71 -4.04
N GLN A 19 10.96 3.96 -3.58
CA GLN A 19 10.96 5.12 -4.47
C GLN A 19 12.30 5.35 -5.18
N VAL A 20 13.40 4.89 -4.58
CA VAL A 20 14.79 5.06 -5.05
C VAL A 20 15.20 4.05 -6.14
N TYR A 21 14.43 2.96 -6.31
CA TYR A 21 14.73 1.90 -7.27
C TYR A 21 13.64 1.75 -8.35
N ARG A 22 13.08 2.88 -8.83
CA ARG A 22 12.04 2.89 -9.90
C ARG A 22 12.50 2.14 -11.14
N GLN A 23 13.73 2.41 -11.56
CA GLN A 23 14.41 1.84 -12.72
C GLN A 23 14.53 0.30 -12.65
N SER A 24 14.47 -0.27 -11.46
CA SER A 24 14.53 -1.71 -11.25
C SER A 24 13.16 -2.40 -11.31
N ASN A 25 12.08 -1.65 -11.55
CA ASN A 25 10.70 -2.15 -11.65
C ASN A 25 10.01 -1.73 -12.96
N PRO A 26 10.55 -2.09 -14.13
CA PRO A 26 9.99 -1.67 -15.42
C PRO A 26 8.53 -2.10 -15.60
N ARG A 27 8.10 -3.22 -14.98
CA ARG A 27 6.71 -3.68 -15.02
C ARG A 27 5.74 -2.68 -14.38
N LEU A 28 6.06 -2.18 -13.18
CA LEU A 28 5.21 -1.21 -12.49
C LEU A 28 5.20 0.14 -13.22
N GLU A 29 6.37 0.59 -13.65
CA GLU A 29 6.49 1.87 -14.37
C GLU A 29 5.70 1.82 -15.70
N SER A 30 5.77 0.71 -16.44
CA SER A 30 4.95 0.49 -17.63
C SER A 30 3.46 0.40 -17.30
N ALA A 31 3.07 -0.27 -16.21
CA ALA A 31 1.67 -0.35 -15.80
C ALA A 31 1.09 1.04 -15.47
N ILE A 32 1.85 1.89 -14.78
CA ILE A 32 1.45 3.29 -14.51
C ILE A 32 1.22 4.05 -15.82
N LEU A 33 2.09 3.87 -16.81
CA LEU A 33 1.93 4.52 -18.12
C LEU A 33 0.70 3.98 -18.88
N ILE A 34 0.52 2.67 -18.92
CA ILE A 34 -0.58 2.01 -19.64
C ILE A 34 -1.92 2.40 -19.02
N VAL A 35 -2.08 2.21 -17.71
CA VAL A 35 -3.32 2.53 -17.00
C VAL A 35 -3.61 4.03 -17.02
N GLY A 36 -2.58 4.88 -16.92
CA GLY A 36 -2.75 6.34 -17.03
C GLY A 36 -3.24 6.80 -18.41
N ASN A 37 -3.06 5.99 -19.46
CA ASN A 37 -3.59 6.33 -20.79
C ASN A 37 -5.08 5.96 -20.94
N ASP A 38 -5.62 5.13 -20.04
CA ASP A 38 -7.04 4.77 -19.99
C ASP A 38 -7.78 5.66 -18.96
N PRO A 39 -8.69 6.56 -19.39
CA PRO A 39 -9.38 7.46 -18.47
C PRO A 39 -10.28 6.73 -17.45
N ASP A 40 -10.91 5.62 -17.82
CA ASP A 40 -11.82 4.89 -16.94
C ASP A 40 -11.02 4.16 -15.86
N ALA A 41 -9.94 3.48 -16.28
CA ALA A 41 -9.04 2.82 -15.34
C ALA A 41 -8.31 3.83 -14.44
N THR A 42 -7.92 5.00 -14.97
CA THR A 42 -7.35 6.10 -14.18
C THR A 42 -8.29 6.54 -13.08
N ALA A 43 -9.57 6.79 -13.40
CA ALA A 43 -10.57 7.24 -12.43
C ALA A 43 -10.78 6.19 -11.31
N LEU A 44 -10.80 4.90 -11.67
CA LEU A 44 -10.88 3.81 -10.70
C LEU A 44 -9.68 3.79 -9.75
N VAL A 45 -8.47 3.93 -10.28
CA VAL A 45 -7.24 3.98 -9.46
C VAL A 45 -7.24 5.20 -8.54
N GLN A 46 -7.57 6.39 -9.05
CA GLN A 46 -7.67 7.60 -8.23
C GLN A 46 -8.67 7.43 -7.07
N GLY A 47 -9.84 6.83 -7.35
CA GLY A 47 -10.82 6.50 -6.33
C GLY A 47 -10.29 5.52 -5.28
N LEU A 48 -9.51 4.51 -5.68
CA LEU A 48 -8.86 3.59 -4.75
C LEU A 48 -7.78 4.28 -3.90
N LEU A 49 -6.93 5.12 -4.49
CA LEU A 49 -5.91 5.87 -3.76
C LEU A 49 -6.54 6.75 -2.68
N ALA A 50 -7.66 7.41 -2.99
CA ALA A 50 -8.41 8.19 -2.01
C ALA A 50 -8.96 7.34 -0.86
N LYS A 51 -9.53 6.15 -1.15
CA LYS A 51 -10.01 5.21 -0.11
C LYS A 51 -8.88 4.71 0.78
N ILE A 52 -7.73 4.37 0.20
CA ILE A 52 -6.56 3.91 0.95
C ILE A 52 -6.06 5.02 1.89
N GLU A 53 -5.95 6.26 1.42
CA GLU A 53 -5.51 7.38 2.25
C GLU A 53 -6.52 7.72 3.36
N ALA A 54 -7.82 7.58 3.09
CA ALA A 54 -8.86 7.75 4.11
C ALA A 54 -8.69 6.73 5.26
N VAL A 55 -8.51 5.45 4.94
CA VAL A 55 -8.24 4.40 5.95
C VAL A 55 -6.97 4.71 6.74
N ARG A 56 -5.91 5.16 6.07
CA ARG A 56 -4.65 5.52 6.72
C ARG A 56 -4.82 6.69 7.69
N THR A 57 -5.57 7.72 7.28
CA THR A 57 -5.87 8.88 8.11
C THR A 57 -6.71 8.49 9.33
N GLU A 58 -7.68 7.60 9.17
CA GLU A 58 -8.53 7.10 10.27
C GLU A 58 -7.73 6.27 11.29
N ILE A 59 -6.80 5.43 10.82
CA ILE A 59 -5.86 4.69 11.69
C ILE A 59 -5.00 5.66 12.51
N GLN A 60 -4.50 6.74 11.88
CA GLN A 60 -3.71 7.75 12.60
C GLN A 60 -4.55 8.52 13.62
N GLY A 61 -5.77 8.92 13.25
CA GLY A 61 -6.71 9.62 14.14
C GLY A 61 -7.12 8.79 15.37
N THR A 62 -7.43 7.50 15.17
CA THR A 62 -7.76 6.58 16.27
C THR A 62 -6.57 6.30 17.19
N ALA A 63 -5.36 6.20 16.63
CA ALA A 63 -4.14 6.07 17.42
C ALA A 63 -3.90 7.31 18.30
N LEU A 64 -4.07 8.52 17.75
CA LEU A 64 -3.94 9.79 18.47
C LEU A 64 -5.00 9.93 19.58
N ALA A 65 -6.27 9.64 19.30
CA ALA A 65 -7.35 9.70 20.28
C ALA A 65 -7.10 8.74 21.46
N SER A 66 -6.65 7.51 21.16
CA SER A 66 -6.31 6.51 22.18
C SER A 66 -5.09 6.91 23.02
N ALA A 67 -4.11 7.62 22.42
CA ALA A 67 -2.95 8.14 23.14
C ALA A 67 -3.31 9.34 24.05
N GLY A 68 -4.17 10.25 23.56
CA GLY A 68 -4.65 11.41 24.34
C GLY A 68 -5.51 11.03 25.53
N LEU A 69 -6.40 10.03 25.38
CA LEU A 69 -7.22 9.51 26.49
C LEU A 69 -6.37 8.80 27.56
N LYS A 70 -5.30 8.10 27.18
CA LYS A 70 -4.40 7.44 28.14
C LYS A 70 -3.51 8.40 28.92
N SER A 71 -3.05 9.48 28.28
CA SER A 71 -2.17 10.46 28.94
C SER A 71 -2.86 11.27 30.04
N LEU A 72 -4.19 11.34 30.04
CA LEU A 72 -4.97 12.09 31.04
C LEU A 72 -5.38 11.24 32.25
N ASP A 73 -5.48 9.91 32.12
CA ASP A 73 -6.15 9.08 33.13
C ASP A 73 -5.20 8.18 33.94
N LYS A 74 -3.99 7.82 33.44
CA LYS A 74 -3.04 7.00 34.24
C LYS A 74 -1.58 7.33 33.93
N GLY A 75 -0.82 7.63 35.00
CA GLY A 75 0.64 7.80 34.99
C GLY A 75 1.45 6.54 34.70
N ASP A 76 0.85 5.51 34.10
CA ASP A 76 1.50 4.31 33.60
C ASP A 76 0.95 3.99 32.21
N VAL A 77 1.80 4.16 31.20
CA VAL A 77 1.46 3.98 29.79
C VAL A 77 1.54 2.48 29.44
N GLU A 78 0.46 1.74 29.69
CA GLU A 78 0.32 0.39 29.13
C GLU A 78 -0.04 0.48 27.64
N LEU A 79 0.96 0.31 26.78
CA LEU A 79 0.83 0.17 25.32
C LEU A 79 0.22 -1.20 24.99
N TYR A 80 -1.12 -1.28 24.94
CA TYR A 80 -1.78 -2.47 24.42
C TYR A 80 -1.41 -2.70 22.93
N PRO A 81 -1.07 -3.94 22.53
CA PRO A 81 -0.65 -4.26 21.17
C PRO A 81 -1.87 -4.30 20.23
N ASP A 82 -2.00 -3.27 19.39
CA ASP A 82 -2.98 -3.14 18.29
C ASP A 82 -4.45 -3.35 18.72
N ASN A 83 -5.18 -2.26 18.98
CA ASN A 83 -6.63 -2.26 19.20
C ASN A 83 -7.37 -3.05 18.09
N GLN A 84 -8.38 -3.85 18.46
CA GLN A 84 -9.17 -4.65 17.49
C GLN A 84 -9.73 -3.81 16.33
N GLN A 85 -10.14 -2.57 16.60
CA GLN A 85 -10.61 -1.62 15.60
C GLN A 85 -9.52 -1.27 14.58
N THR A 86 -8.28 -1.00 15.03
CA THR A 86 -7.14 -0.72 14.16
C THR A 86 -6.77 -1.94 13.31
N ARG A 87 -6.89 -3.16 13.85
CA ARG A 87 -6.68 -4.39 13.06
C ARG A 87 -7.71 -4.55 11.95
N GLY A 88 -8.99 -4.26 12.24
CA GLY A 88 -10.06 -4.26 11.24
C GLY A 88 -9.83 -3.25 10.12
N MET A 89 -9.42 -2.03 10.47
CA MET A 89 -9.10 -0.99 9.48
C MET A 89 -7.88 -1.35 8.62
N LYS A 90 -6.82 -1.91 9.23
CA LYS A 90 -5.67 -2.43 8.47
C LYS A 90 -6.09 -3.51 7.47
N ALA A 91 -7.03 -4.39 7.82
CA ALA A 91 -7.55 -5.40 6.91
C ALA A 91 -8.30 -4.79 5.72
N ILE A 92 -9.14 -3.78 5.96
CA ILE A 92 -9.84 -3.03 4.88
C ILE A 92 -8.82 -2.34 3.96
N GLY A 93 -7.81 -1.68 4.55
CA GLY A 93 -6.73 -1.06 3.78
C GLY A 93 -6.00 -2.05 2.87
N ARG A 94 -5.70 -3.25 3.37
CA ARG A 94 -5.10 -4.34 2.58
C ARG A 94 -6.00 -4.80 1.43
N THR A 95 -7.32 -4.85 1.63
CA THR A 95 -8.26 -5.18 0.55
C THR A 95 -8.17 -4.17 -0.59
N HIS A 96 -8.14 -2.86 -0.29
CA HIS A 96 -8.00 -1.83 -1.33
C HIS A 96 -6.64 -1.87 -2.03
N VAL A 97 -5.57 -2.20 -1.31
CA VAL A 97 -4.25 -2.41 -1.93
C VAL A 97 -4.25 -3.65 -2.83
N ALA A 98 -4.97 -4.71 -2.47
CA ALA A 98 -5.17 -5.88 -3.33
C ALA A 98 -5.96 -5.54 -4.59
N GLU A 99 -7.03 -4.75 -4.48
CA GLU A 99 -7.79 -4.23 -5.63
C GLU A 99 -6.88 -3.40 -6.55
N LEU A 100 -6.06 -2.51 -5.99
CA LEU A 100 -5.08 -1.73 -6.74
C LEU A 100 -4.08 -2.64 -7.48
N SER A 101 -3.57 -3.67 -6.82
CA SER A 101 -2.64 -4.65 -7.42
C SER A 101 -3.26 -5.38 -8.61
N VAL A 102 -4.55 -5.73 -8.52
CA VAL A 102 -5.30 -6.37 -9.62
C VAL A 102 -5.45 -5.43 -10.81
N ILE A 103 -5.86 -4.17 -10.59
CA ILE A 103 -6.04 -3.19 -11.67
C ILE A 103 -4.71 -2.87 -12.35
N MET A 104 -3.64 -2.72 -11.57
CA MET A 104 -2.30 -2.43 -12.09
C MET A 104 -1.65 -3.65 -12.73
N GLY A 105 -2.13 -4.88 -12.47
CA GLY A 105 -1.51 -6.11 -12.94
C GLY A 105 -0.09 -6.34 -12.39
N VAL A 106 0.18 -5.84 -11.18
CA VAL A 106 1.50 -5.85 -10.54
C VAL A 106 1.36 -6.40 -9.13
N PRO A 107 2.21 -7.34 -8.68
CA PRO A 107 2.13 -7.90 -7.33
C PRO A 107 2.39 -6.85 -6.25
N ILE A 108 1.85 -7.08 -5.06
CA ILE A 108 2.18 -6.28 -3.86
C ILE A 108 3.57 -6.69 -3.38
N ALA A 109 4.51 -5.76 -3.38
CA ALA A 109 5.89 -6.01 -2.96
C ALA A 109 6.05 -6.05 -1.45
N ASN A 110 5.41 -5.13 -0.72
CA ASN A 110 5.46 -5.05 0.74
C ASN A 110 4.12 -4.59 1.31
N ASP A 111 3.73 -5.13 2.47
CA ASP A 111 2.50 -4.73 3.18
C ASP A 111 2.71 -3.42 3.94
N ILE A 112 2.23 -2.31 3.38
CA ILE A 112 2.29 -0.97 4.00
C ILE A 112 1.45 -0.86 5.28
N PHE A 113 0.41 -1.67 5.43
CA PHE A 113 -0.40 -1.71 6.66
C PHE A 113 0.16 -2.66 7.72
N GLY A 114 1.27 -3.35 7.41
CA GLY A 114 2.01 -4.20 8.32
C GLY A 114 2.88 -3.40 9.30
N THR A 115 3.53 -4.12 10.20
CA THR A 115 4.49 -3.56 11.18
C THR A 115 5.94 -3.75 10.74
N GLN A 116 6.17 -4.45 9.64
CA GLN A 116 7.50 -4.74 9.12
C GLN A 116 7.99 -3.59 8.25
N GLY A 117 9.20 -3.10 8.52
CA GLY A 117 9.87 -2.12 7.68
C GLY A 117 10.49 -2.76 6.42
N TYR A 118 11.40 -2.02 5.77
CA TYR A 118 12.15 -2.56 4.64
C TYR A 118 13.00 -3.76 5.07
N SER A 119 12.63 -4.96 4.63
CA SER A 119 13.31 -6.21 4.99
C SER A 119 14.35 -6.68 3.96
N GLY A 120 14.59 -5.89 2.90
CA GLY A 120 15.57 -6.17 1.85
C GLY A 120 14.99 -6.15 0.44
N ASP A 121 15.74 -6.67 -0.53
CA ASP A 121 15.42 -6.64 -1.96
C ASP A 121 14.43 -7.74 -2.40
N TYR A 122 13.65 -8.31 -1.48
CA TYR A 122 12.72 -9.41 -1.76
C TYR A 122 11.67 -9.06 -2.83
N TRP A 123 11.33 -7.78 -2.98
CA TRP A 123 10.47 -7.26 -4.03
C TRP A 123 11.03 -7.51 -5.45
N LYS A 124 12.36 -7.60 -5.61
CA LYS A 124 13.00 -7.98 -6.89
C LYS A 124 12.79 -9.47 -7.19
N ALA A 125 12.84 -10.32 -6.17
CA ALA A 125 12.73 -11.78 -6.33
C ALA A 125 11.33 -12.22 -6.77
N GLN A 126 10.28 -11.55 -6.29
CA GLN A 126 8.89 -11.82 -6.70
C GLN A 126 8.63 -11.44 -8.17
N ASN A 127 9.27 -10.39 -8.67
CA ASN A 127 9.19 -9.97 -10.06
C ASN A 127 10.05 -10.82 -11.01
N ALA A 128 11.02 -11.57 -10.47
CA ALA A 128 11.97 -12.38 -11.24
C ALA A 128 11.54 -13.84 -11.43
N ARG A 129 10.41 -14.30 -10.86
CA ARG A 129 9.92 -15.66 -11.09
C ARG A 129 9.43 -15.79 -12.54
N PRO A 130 10.13 -16.55 -13.41
CA PRO A 130 9.48 -17.04 -14.61
C PRO A 130 8.37 -17.97 -14.14
N THR A 131 7.20 -17.90 -14.75
CA THR A 131 6.24 -19.00 -14.68
C THR A 131 6.95 -20.24 -15.22
N LEU A 132 7.45 -21.10 -14.33
CA LEU A 132 7.80 -22.48 -14.63
C LEU A 132 6.49 -23.24 -14.89
N THR A 133 5.83 -22.90 -15.98
CA THR A 133 4.91 -23.79 -16.68
C THR A 133 5.73 -24.53 -17.71
N GLY A 134 6.00 -25.80 -17.41
CA GLY A 134 6.53 -26.76 -18.35
C GLY A 134 8.04 -26.96 -18.23
N LEU A 135 8.43 -28.04 -17.55
CA LEU A 135 9.44 -29.01 -17.99
C LEU A 135 9.65 -30.03 -16.85
N GLY A 136 9.17 -31.27 -17.06
CA GLY A 136 9.41 -32.43 -16.19
C GLY A 136 8.15 -33.08 -15.67
#